data_AF-A0A9D6PJB1-F1
#
_entry.id   AF-A0A9D6PJB1-F1
#
_cell.length_a   1.000
_cell.length_b   1.000
_cell.length_c   1.000
_cell.angle_alpha   90.00
_cell.angle_beta   90.00
_cell.angle_gamma   90.00
#
_symmetry.space_group_name_H-M   'P 1'
#
loop_
_entity.id
_entity.type
_entity.pdbx_description
1 polymer ?
#
loop_
_entity_poly.entity_id
_entity_poly.type
_entity_poly.pdbx_seq_one_letter_code
_entity_poly.pdbx_strand_id
1 'polypeptide(L)'
;MMRSCKKSKLLMTNFIVRTSFSGLRRTIEIDPEVARKEFIDSIVNADFVLAPKGDGNYSNRFVETLSFGRIPVLVDTDIVLPLEKGIDYSKIIVKVPMERVAYTPRYIRDFYDSLTEEEWHSRQLLARETFEQHLKQDVFFRNFFTKEFSEKYV
;
A
#
# COMPACT_ATOMS: atom_id res chain seq x y z
N MET A 1 4.80 -13.34 -4.54
CA MET A 1 4.00 -12.14 -4.84
C MET A 1 4.21 -11.65 -6.27
N MET A 2 5.26 -10.89 -6.61
CA MET A 2 5.38 -10.30 -7.95
C MET A 2 5.36 -11.34 -9.09
N ARG A 3 6.10 -12.46 -8.93
CA ARG A 3 6.11 -13.56 -9.91
C ARG A 3 4.74 -14.23 -10.06
N SER A 4 3.98 -14.39 -8.98
CA SER A 4 2.63 -14.98 -9.05
C SER A 4 1.64 -14.02 -9.72
N CYS A 5 1.71 -12.72 -9.42
CA CYS A 5 0.89 -11.70 -10.10
C CYS A 5 1.16 -11.65 -11.61
N LYS A 6 2.44 -11.62 -12.03
CA LYS A 6 2.80 -11.55 -13.46
C LYS A 6 2.34 -12.75 -14.28
N LYS A 7 2.22 -13.93 -13.67
CA LYS A 7 1.76 -15.17 -14.33
C LYS A 7 0.24 -15.36 -14.31
N SER A 8 -0.46 -14.61 -13.47
CA SER A 8 -1.89 -14.79 -13.27
C SER A 8 -2.70 -14.17 -14.41
N LYS A 9 -3.76 -14.87 -14.84
CA LYS A 9 -4.76 -14.31 -15.77
C LYS A 9 -5.82 -13.46 -15.07
N LEU A 10 -5.81 -13.43 -13.72
CA LEU A 10 -6.78 -12.68 -12.93
C LEU A 10 -6.49 -11.17 -12.89
N LEU A 11 -5.27 -10.76 -13.22
CA LEU A 11 -4.78 -9.40 -13.05
C LEU A 11 -4.02 -8.92 -14.29
N MET A 12 -4.17 -7.65 -14.61
CA MET A 12 -3.23 -6.93 -15.45
C MET A 12 -2.11 -6.37 -14.57
N THR A 13 -0.86 -6.48 -15.00
CA THR A 13 0.30 -5.98 -14.23
C THR A 13 1.11 -4.97 -15.03
N ASN A 14 1.50 -3.87 -14.41
CA ASN A 14 2.32 -2.79 -14.98
C ASN A 14 3.70 -2.68 -14.27
N PHE A 15 4.26 -3.80 -13.82
CA PHE A 15 5.48 -3.80 -13.01
C PHE A 15 6.70 -3.25 -13.76
N ILE A 16 7.37 -2.28 -13.14
CA ILE A 16 8.69 -1.80 -13.56
C ILE A 16 9.76 -2.64 -12.84
N VAL A 17 10.48 -3.47 -13.61
CA VAL A 17 11.54 -4.33 -13.07
C VAL A 17 12.89 -3.65 -13.31
N ARG A 18 13.63 -3.38 -12.24
CA ARG A 18 14.97 -2.79 -12.29
C ARG A 18 16.04 -3.85 -12.06
N THR A 19 17.22 -3.61 -12.62
CA THR A 19 18.43 -4.43 -12.42
C THR A 19 19.16 -4.08 -11.12
N SER A 20 19.00 -2.86 -10.61
CA SER A 20 19.54 -2.42 -9.31
C SER A 20 18.52 -2.39 -8.18
N PHE A 21 19.01 -2.65 -6.97
CA PHE A 21 18.27 -2.59 -5.69
C PHE A 21 18.48 -1.25 -4.94
N SER A 22 18.94 -0.20 -5.61
CA SER A 22 19.25 1.06 -4.92
C SER A 22 18.11 2.08 -5.01
N GLY A 23 17.59 2.49 -3.85
CA GLY A 23 16.78 3.70 -3.70
C GLY A 23 17.59 4.98 -3.42
N LEU A 24 18.90 4.86 -3.21
CA LEU A 24 19.78 6.00 -2.91
C LEU A 24 20.20 6.71 -4.20
N ARG A 25 20.14 8.04 -4.20
CA ARG A 25 20.56 8.89 -5.34
C ARG A 25 21.98 8.60 -5.84
N ARG A 26 22.88 8.14 -4.95
CA ARG A 26 24.30 7.90 -5.28
C ARG A 26 24.56 6.55 -5.95
N THR A 27 23.64 5.60 -5.82
CA THR A 27 23.85 4.20 -6.24
C THR A 27 22.73 3.69 -7.16
N ILE A 28 21.75 4.54 -7.48
CA ILE A 28 20.73 4.23 -8.47
C ILE A 28 21.35 4.31 -9.88
N GLU A 29 21.04 3.33 -10.72
CA GLU A 29 21.64 3.21 -12.06
C GLU A 29 21.10 4.22 -13.07
N ILE A 30 19.89 4.74 -12.85
CA ILE A 30 19.25 5.72 -13.72
C ILE A 30 19.16 7.07 -13.03
N ASP A 31 18.83 8.10 -13.81
CA ASP A 31 18.56 9.43 -13.28
C ASP A 31 17.53 9.38 -12.13
N PRO A 32 17.84 9.96 -10.94
CA PRO A 32 16.96 9.89 -9.79
C PRO A 32 15.57 10.50 -10.01
N GLU A 33 15.44 11.54 -10.82
CA GLU A 33 14.15 12.18 -11.11
C GLU A 33 13.32 11.29 -12.04
N VAL A 34 13.95 10.65 -13.02
CA VAL A 34 13.29 9.60 -13.84
C VAL A 34 12.82 8.45 -12.96
N ALA A 35 13.65 7.97 -12.05
CA ALA A 35 13.29 6.89 -11.13
C ALA A 35 12.10 7.26 -10.23
N ARG A 36 12.08 8.50 -9.73
CA ARG A 36 10.98 8.99 -8.89
C ARG A 36 9.70 9.13 -9.70
N LYS A 37 9.77 9.64 -10.93
CA LYS A 37 8.61 9.73 -11.82
C LYS A 37 8.04 8.35 -12.13
N GLU A 38 8.87 7.39 -12.53
CA GLU A 38 8.47 6.00 -12.79
C GLU A 38 7.80 5.35 -11.57
N PHE A 39 8.34 5.62 -10.37
CA PHE A 39 7.74 5.15 -9.12
C PHE A 39 6.34 5.71 -8.91
N ILE A 40 6.16 7.03 -9.04
CA ILE A 40 4.86 7.69 -8.87
C ILE A 40 3.86 7.18 -9.92
N ASP A 41 4.28 7.14 -11.18
CA ASP A 41 3.45 6.67 -12.29
C ASP A 41 3.01 5.22 -12.09
N SER A 42 3.86 4.37 -11.52
CA SER A 42 3.50 2.97 -11.22
C SER A 42 2.38 2.84 -10.19
N ILE A 43 2.25 3.81 -9.28
CA ILE A 43 1.18 3.87 -8.28
C ILE A 43 -0.07 4.49 -8.90
N VAL A 44 0.07 5.65 -9.53
CA VAL A 44 -1.07 6.39 -10.11
C VAL A 44 -1.82 5.55 -11.14
N ASN A 45 -1.10 4.77 -11.95
CA ASN A 45 -1.67 3.94 -13.01
C ASN A 45 -2.04 2.51 -12.56
N ALA A 46 -2.18 2.26 -11.25
CA ALA A 46 -2.56 0.96 -10.71
C ALA A 46 -3.73 1.08 -9.72
N ASP A 47 -4.65 0.12 -9.77
CA ASP A 47 -5.73 -0.03 -8.78
C ASP A 47 -5.19 -0.56 -7.45
N PHE A 48 -4.31 -1.55 -7.55
CA PHE A 48 -3.68 -2.23 -6.43
C PHE A 48 -2.17 -2.12 -6.53
N VAL A 49 -1.50 -1.83 -5.41
CA VAL A 49 -0.05 -1.68 -5.37
C VAL A 49 0.57 -2.65 -4.36
N LEU A 50 1.53 -3.44 -4.83
CA LEU A 50 2.31 -4.31 -3.94
C LEU A 50 3.16 -3.46 -2.99
N ALA A 51 2.87 -3.56 -1.69
CA ALA A 51 3.53 -2.83 -0.61
C ALA A 51 4.19 -3.81 0.39
N PRO A 52 5.22 -4.56 -0.02
CA PRO A 52 5.98 -5.39 0.91
C PRO A 52 6.72 -4.53 1.95
N LYS A 53 7.04 -5.12 3.10
CA LYS A 53 7.96 -4.52 4.10
C LYS A 53 9.36 -4.33 3.48
N GLY A 54 10.04 -3.26 3.89
CA GLY A 54 11.45 -3.01 3.57
C GLY A 54 12.37 -3.43 4.73
N ASP A 55 13.42 -2.65 4.97
CA ASP A 55 14.35 -2.87 6.11
C ASP A 55 13.72 -2.54 7.48
N GLY A 56 12.52 -1.95 7.49
CA GLY A 56 11.73 -1.74 8.70
C GLY A 56 10.46 -2.59 8.72
N ASN A 57 9.77 -2.61 9.86
CA ASN A 57 8.47 -3.27 10.02
C ASN A 57 7.29 -2.53 9.34
N TYR A 58 7.59 -1.65 8.38
CA TYR A 58 6.64 -0.83 7.65
C TYR A 58 7.04 -0.73 6.16
N SER A 59 6.17 -0.12 5.35
CA SER A 59 6.41 0.11 3.93
C SER A 59 6.07 1.56 3.59
N ASN A 60 7.03 2.35 3.10
CA ASN A 60 6.73 3.71 2.61
C ASN A 60 5.70 3.66 1.48
N ARG A 61 5.83 2.66 0.59
CA ARG A 61 4.90 2.44 -0.51
C ARG A 61 3.49 2.19 -0.02
N PHE A 62 3.27 1.60 1.16
CA PHE A 62 1.93 1.43 1.73
C PHE A 62 1.24 2.78 1.94
N VAL A 63 1.91 3.72 2.61
CA VAL A 63 1.37 5.05 2.89
C VAL A 63 1.24 5.87 1.60
N GLU A 64 2.23 5.81 0.72
CA GLU A 64 2.18 6.46 -0.60
C GLU A 64 1.03 5.91 -1.46
N THR A 65 0.74 4.61 -1.39
CA THR A 65 -0.38 4.01 -2.13
C THR A 65 -1.72 4.59 -1.66
N LEU A 66 -1.95 4.64 -0.34
CA LEU A 66 -3.15 5.26 0.23
C LEU A 66 -3.23 6.75 -0.12
N SER A 67 -2.09 7.45 -0.14
CA SER A 67 -2.08 8.87 -0.52
C SER A 67 -2.53 9.09 -1.96
N PHE A 68 -2.44 8.12 -2.86
CA PHE A 68 -3.02 8.23 -4.22
C PHE A 68 -4.42 7.64 -4.33
N GLY A 69 -5.08 7.28 -3.23
CA GLY A 69 -6.40 6.63 -3.24
C GLY A 69 -6.36 5.21 -3.84
N ARG A 70 -5.19 4.57 -3.85
CA ARG A 70 -4.99 3.22 -4.36
C ARG A 70 -4.99 2.22 -3.22
N ILE A 71 -5.20 0.94 -3.54
CA ILE A 71 -5.33 -0.12 -2.53
C ILE A 71 -3.99 -0.84 -2.32
N PRO A 72 -3.36 -0.77 -1.14
CA PRO A 72 -2.14 -1.50 -0.85
C PRO A 72 -2.39 -3.00 -0.73
N VAL A 73 -1.46 -3.80 -1.26
CA VAL A 73 -1.41 -5.25 -1.09
C VAL A 73 -0.16 -5.58 -0.27
N LEU A 74 -0.36 -6.04 0.95
CA LEU A 74 0.73 -6.31 1.88
C LEU A 74 0.77 -7.78 2.32
N VAL A 75 1.96 -8.22 2.69
CA VAL A 75 2.17 -9.56 3.26
C VAL A 75 1.99 -9.47 4.77
N ASP A 76 1.02 -10.21 5.28
CA ASP A 76 0.75 -10.29 6.70
C ASP A 76 1.79 -11.20 7.37
N THR A 77 2.45 -10.64 8.36
CA THR A 77 3.56 -11.22 9.13
C THR A 77 3.39 -10.81 10.59
N ASP A 78 2.14 -10.78 11.06
CA ASP A 78 1.70 -10.14 12.30
C ASP A 78 2.11 -8.66 12.35
N ILE A 79 1.83 -7.94 11.26
CA ILE A 79 2.11 -6.50 11.20
C ILE A 79 1.05 -5.71 11.98
N VAL A 80 1.52 -4.88 12.90
CA VAL A 80 0.73 -3.83 13.54
C VAL A 80 0.66 -2.62 12.61
N LEU A 81 -0.53 -2.23 12.20
CA LEU A 81 -0.74 -1.07 11.32
C LEU A 81 -0.85 0.22 12.15
N PRO A 82 -0.43 1.37 11.60
CA PRO A 82 -0.50 2.62 12.32
C PRO A 82 -1.96 2.97 12.62
N LEU A 83 -2.27 3.28 13.88
CA LEU A 83 -3.62 3.65 14.32
C LEU A 83 -4.69 2.56 14.07
N GLU A 84 -4.30 1.29 14.04
CA GLU A 84 -5.20 0.18 13.68
C GLU A 84 -6.44 0.00 14.58
N LYS A 85 -6.43 0.53 15.81
CA LYS A 85 -7.64 0.56 16.66
C LYS A 85 -8.71 1.57 16.16
N GLY A 86 -8.33 2.49 15.27
CA GLY A 86 -9.18 3.58 14.79
C GLY A 86 -9.42 3.58 13.29
N ILE A 87 -8.56 2.90 12.54
CA ILE A 87 -8.66 2.76 11.09
C ILE A 87 -9.07 1.33 10.76
N ASP A 88 -10.24 1.18 10.14
CA ASP A 88 -10.69 -0.10 9.59
C ASP A 88 -9.99 -0.38 8.26
N TYR A 89 -8.77 -0.90 8.36
CA TYR A 89 -7.95 -1.20 7.20
C TYR A 89 -8.55 -2.26 6.29
N SER A 90 -9.44 -3.14 6.79
CA SER A 90 -10.04 -4.21 5.98
C SER A 90 -10.78 -3.69 4.74
N LYS A 91 -11.18 -2.41 4.77
CA LYS A 91 -11.87 -1.72 3.67
C LYS A 91 -10.95 -1.16 2.60
N ILE A 92 -9.67 -0.95 2.93
CA ILE A 92 -8.76 -0.14 2.11
C ILE A 92 -7.41 -0.81 1.85
N ILE A 93 -7.24 -2.08 2.25
CA ILE A 93 -6.03 -2.87 1.99
C ILE A 93 -6.39 -4.32 1.67
N VAL A 94 -5.51 -4.98 0.93
CA VAL A 94 -5.50 -6.44 0.79
C VAL A 94 -4.37 -7.01 1.66
N LYS A 95 -4.72 -7.74 2.72
CA LYS A 95 -3.76 -8.51 3.53
C LYS A 95 -3.63 -9.93 2.98
N VAL A 96 -2.40 -10.36 2.71
CA VAL A 96 -2.10 -11.73 2.24
C VAL A 96 -1.23 -12.44 3.27
N PRO A 97 -1.67 -13.57 3.86
CA PRO A 97 -0.85 -14.34 4.78
C PRO A 97 0.49 -14.73 4.17
N MET A 98 1.58 -14.70 4.96
CA MET A 98 2.95 -14.97 4.50
C MET A 98 3.08 -16.32 3.77
N GLU A 99 2.45 -17.36 4.32
CA GLU A 99 2.43 -18.72 3.77
C GLU A 99 1.59 -18.84 2.49
N ARG A 100 0.79 -17.81 2.17
CA ARG A 100 -0.11 -17.75 1.01
C ARG A 100 0.30 -16.71 -0.04
N VAL A 101 1.52 -16.20 0.02
CA VAL A 101 2.08 -15.21 -0.93
C VAL A 101 2.06 -15.66 -2.39
N ALA A 102 2.00 -16.97 -2.67
CA ALA A 102 1.78 -17.48 -4.02
C ALA A 102 0.37 -17.17 -4.56
N TYR A 103 -0.63 -17.09 -3.67
CA TYR A 103 -2.04 -16.86 -3.96
C TYR A 103 -2.43 -15.38 -3.96
N THR A 104 -1.48 -14.43 -3.81
CA THR A 104 -1.77 -12.98 -3.86
C THR A 104 -2.74 -12.57 -4.99
N PRO A 105 -2.64 -13.09 -6.23
CA PRO A 105 -3.56 -12.68 -7.29
C PRO A 105 -5.03 -13.01 -6.98
N ARG A 106 -5.27 -14.10 -6.26
CA ARG A 106 -6.60 -14.51 -5.81
C ARG A 106 -7.14 -13.55 -4.75
N TYR A 107 -6.33 -13.22 -3.74
CA TYR A 107 -6.71 -12.24 -2.72
C TYR A 107 -7.08 -10.87 -3.29
N ILE A 108 -6.32 -10.39 -4.29
CA ILE A 108 -6.63 -9.13 -4.98
C ILE A 108 -7.95 -9.24 -5.73
N ARG A 109 -8.14 -10.33 -6.48
CA ARG A 109 -9.35 -10.55 -7.27
C ARG A 109 -10.59 -10.67 -6.39
N ASP A 110 -10.51 -11.46 -5.32
CA ASP A 110 -11.61 -11.69 -4.40
C ASP A 110 -12.00 -10.40 -3.66
N PHE A 111 -11.02 -9.55 -3.30
CA PHE A 111 -11.30 -8.24 -2.73
C PHE A 111 -12.12 -7.38 -3.71
N TYR A 112 -11.70 -7.29 -4.97
CA TYR A 112 -12.44 -6.52 -5.98
C TYR A 112 -13.82 -7.14 -6.26
N ASP A 113 -13.90 -8.46 -6.47
CA ASP A 113 -15.15 -9.18 -6.80
C ASP A 113 -16.21 -9.08 -5.70
N SER A 114 -15.80 -8.81 -4.46
CA SER A 114 -16.72 -8.62 -3.34
C SER A 114 -17.43 -7.27 -3.33
N LEU A 115 -17.11 -6.37 -4.27
CA LEU A 115 -17.59 -5.00 -4.30
C LEU A 115 -18.36 -4.71 -5.58
N THR A 116 -19.38 -3.87 -5.47
CA THR A 116 -19.96 -3.16 -6.60
C THR A 116 -19.02 -2.06 -7.09
N GLU A 117 -19.25 -1.53 -8.29
CA GLU A 117 -18.45 -0.42 -8.84
C GLU A 117 -18.53 0.85 -7.96
N GLU A 118 -19.69 1.13 -7.36
CA GLU A 118 -19.89 2.25 -6.44
C GLU A 118 -19.10 2.06 -5.14
N GLU A 119 -19.11 0.85 -4.58
CA GLU A 119 -18.33 0.51 -3.39
C GLU A 119 -16.82 0.54 -3.69
N TRP A 120 -16.41 0.08 -4.87
CA TRP A 120 -15.02 0.15 -5.32
C TRP A 120 -14.52 1.59 -5.36
N HIS A 121 -15.28 2.50 -6.00
CA HIS A 121 -14.94 3.92 -6.02
C HIS A 121 -14.93 4.52 -4.61
N SER A 122 -15.85 4.09 -3.74
CA SER A 122 -15.89 4.50 -2.34
C SER A 122 -14.66 4.01 -1.55
N ARG A 123 -14.10 2.83 -1.85
CA ARG A 123 -12.84 2.36 -1.24
C ARG A 123 -11.65 3.24 -1.62
N GLN A 124 -11.59 3.67 -2.88
CA GLN A 124 -10.52 4.54 -3.37
C GLN A 124 -10.56 5.93 -2.70
N LEU A 125 -11.76 6.51 -2.56
CA LEU A 125 -11.96 7.76 -1.82
C LEU A 125 -11.58 7.60 -0.36
N LEU A 126 -12.08 6.54 0.31
CA LEU A 126 -11.78 6.25 1.70
C LEU A 126 -10.27 6.04 1.94
N ALA A 127 -9.55 5.41 1.01
CA ALA A 127 -8.10 5.25 1.09
C ALA A 127 -7.38 6.60 1.12
N ARG A 128 -7.76 7.53 0.23
CA ARG A 128 -7.22 8.89 0.19
C ARG A 128 -7.56 9.68 1.44
N GLU A 129 -8.83 9.66 1.86
CA GLU A 129 -9.30 10.35 3.06
C GLU A 129 -8.58 9.84 4.31
N THR A 130 -8.42 8.52 4.43
CA THR A 130 -7.67 7.91 5.55
C THR A 130 -6.24 8.43 5.59
N PHE A 131 -5.58 8.55 4.43
CA PHE A 131 -4.25 9.15 4.38
C PHE A 131 -4.29 10.61 4.87
N GLU A 132 -5.16 11.44 4.31
CA GLU A 132 -5.21 12.88 4.62
C GLU A 132 -5.56 13.17 6.09
N GLN A 133 -6.48 12.39 6.67
CA GLN A 133 -7.00 12.61 8.02
C GLN A 133 -6.19 11.93 9.12
N HIS A 134 -5.33 10.97 8.78
CA HIS A 134 -4.65 10.17 9.80
C HIS A 134 -3.16 9.95 9.55
N LEU A 135 -2.75 9.65 8.32
CA LEU A 135 -1.41 9.14 8.03
C LEU A 135 -0.47 10.18 7.41
N LYS A 136 -1.01 11.31 6.93
CA LYS A 136 -0.21 12.45 6.46
C LYS A 136 0.61 13.00 7.61
N GLN A 137 1.90 13.25 7.39
CA GLN A 137 2.88 13.51 8.45
C GLN A 137 2.45 14.56 9.50
N ASP A 138 1.97 15.73 9.08
CA ASP A 138 1.51 16.81 9.96
C ASP A 138 0.26 16.43 10.77
N VAL A 139 -0.59 15.57 10.22
CA VAL A 139 -1.81 15.09 10.86
C VAL A 139 -1.50 13.90 11.77
N PHE A 140 -0.62 13.00 11.34
CA PHE A 140 -0.15 11.87 12.13
C PHE A 140 0.51 12.34 13.42
N PHE A 141 1.45 13.29 13.36
CA PHE A 141 2.09 13.81 14.57
C PHE A 141 1.08 14.53 15.48
N ARG A 142 0.16 15.29 14.91
CA ARG A 142 -0.92 15.93 15.68
C ARG A 142 -1.77 14.89 16.41
N ASN A 143 -2.21 13.85 15.71
CA ASN A 143 -3.00 12.78 16.30
C ASN A 143 -2.18 12.01 17.33
N PHE A 144 -0.92 11.72 17.07
CA PHE A 144 -0.06 10.93 17.97
C PHE A 144 0.19 11.64 19.31
N PHE A 145 0.31 12.96 19.32
CA PHE A 145 0.65 13.74 20.52
C PHE A 145 -0.57 14.31 21.27
N THR A 146 -1.81 13.95 20.92
CA THR A 146 -2.98 14.35 21.71
C THR A 146 -3.22 13.38 22.88
N LYS A 147 -3.75 13.93 23.99
CA LYS A 147 -4.01 13.17 25.22
C LYS A 147 -4.99 12.01 25.03
N GLU A 148 -6.04 12.23 24.22
CA GLU A 148 -6.99 11.17 23.82
C GLU A 148 -6.34 10.03 23.03
N PHE A 149 -5.26 10.31 22.30
CA PHE A 149 -4.56 9.30 21.52
C PHE A 149 -3.70 8.39 22.39
N SER A 150 -3.00 8.95 23.38
CA SER A 150 -2.29 8.15 24.39
C SER A 150 -3.22 7.18 25.12
N GLU A 151 -4.45 7.58 25.42
CA GLU A 151 -5.40 6.75 26.18
C GLU A 151 -6.12 5.70 25.31
N LYS A 152 -6.26 5.96 24.00
CA LYS A 152 -6.95 5.05 23.07
C LYS A 152 -5.99 4.05 22.38
N TYR A 153 -4.72 4.40 22.22
CA TYR A 153 -3.78 3.64 21.37
C TYR A 153 -2.54 3.08 22.05
N VAL A 154 -2.12 3.59 23.22
CA VAL A 154 -1.08 2.96 24.07
C VAL A 154 -1.70 1.91 24.99
#